data_AF-A0AAD4BE92-F1
#
_entry.id   AF-A0AAD4BE92-F1
#
_cell.length_a   1.000
_cell.length_b   1.000
_cell.length_c   1.000
_cell.angle_alpha   90.00
_cell.angle_beta   90.00
_cell.angle_gamma   90.00
#
_symmetry.space_group_name_H-M   'P 1'
#
loop_
_entity.id
_entity.type
_entity.pdbx_description
1 polymer ?
#
loop_
_entity_poly.entity_id
_entity_poly.type
_entity_poly.pdbx_seq_one_letter_code
_entity_poly.pdbx_strand_id
1 'polypeptide(L)'
;MALVHTAYHPLRYHRALNSDAYDLHVRAASLFEEFRRSVETNCIDEAVHLDREALGLHPPGHPKRDVSLNRLAIRLSVRYKQLGRMSDIVEAIMLDRKALSLRPHGHPDRSTSLNNLAVDLSMDLDEAIALDREALGQSGGTEERNGNLRPQGHPGWSASLNNLAVRLSTQFNQLGVMQNLDETIVFEREALGLQPQGRPDRSQSSSNLAARLSTRSNHLGLGVTEDLDEAISLEREDLGLRPQEHPDRSYTQLGVTQDLDAAIVLDRESLGLRLQGHPDRLAIDLATRYKRLGVMRLRSPGMNRTPPFESSFALHDGHFTIQCIMGCDLKNPEFAYLSACHTTVGDVESPDEVIHLAAAMQFIGFRSVFGTMWAVNDGETNKITSTLYKHVVDASGRLDYTRAAYALNKTMRSVDIPLDQWILYIHLGG
;
A
#
# COMPACT_ATOMS: atom_id res chain seq x y z
N MET A 1 -51.97 27.08 59.09
CA MET A 1 -51.51 27.14 57.69
C MET A 1 -50.04 26.77 57.65
N ALA A 2 -49.74 25.47 57.61
CA ALA A 2 -48.38 24.98 57.45
C ALA A 2 -47.99 25.07 55.97
N LEU A 3 -47.04 25.95 55.65
CA LEU A 3 -46.38 26.02 54.35
C LEU A 3 -45.51 24.77 54.20
N VAL A 4 -45.91 23.87 53.31
CA VAL A 4 -45.07 22.76 52.86
C VAL A 4 -43.97 23.35 51.98
N HIS A 5 -42.80 23.56 52.58
CA HIS A 5 -41.59 23.92 51.86
C HIS A 5 -41.04 22.64 51.22
N THR A 6 -41.47 22.33 50.00
CA THR A 6 -40.90 21.25 49.18
C THR A 6 -39.43 21.59 48.92
N ALA A 7 -38.53 20.89 49.62
CA ALA A 7 -37.10 20.97 49.39
C ALA A 7 -36.78 20.54 47.95
N TYR A 8 -36.33 21.49 47.14
CA TYR A 8 -35.81 21.29 45.80
C TYR A 8 -34.57 20.40 45.91
N HIS A 9 -34.68 19.11 45.61
CA HIS A 9 -33.58 18.15 45.72
C HIS A 9 -32.75 18.16 44.42
N PRO A 10 -31.52 18.72 44.42
CA PRO A 10 -30.72 18.89 43.20
C PRO A 10 -30.44 17.55 42.49
N LEU A 11 -30.28 16.47 43.27
CA LEU A 11 -30.00 15.13 42.74
C LEU A 11 -31.16 14.51 41.93
N ARG A 12 -32.42 14.85 42.24
CA ARG A 12 -33.58 14.39 41.44
C ARG A 12 -33.71 15.18 40.15
N TYR A 13 -33.46 16.49 40.21
CA TYR A 13 -33.47 17.37 39.05
C TYR A 13 -32.35 17.02 38.06
N HIS A 14 -31.12 16.78 38.54
CA HIS A 14 -30.02 16.34 37.68
C HIS A 14 -30.28 14.96 37.04
N ARG A 15 -30.94 14.02 37.73
CA ARG A 15 -31.31 12.72 37.14
C ARG A 15 -32.36 12.85 36.04
N ALA A 16 -33.36 13.71 36.22
CA ALA A 16 -34.39 13.96 35.22
C ALA A 16 -33.78 14.61 33.96
N LEU A 17 -32.99 15.68 34.12
CA LEU A 17 -32.29 16.32 32.99
C LEU A 17 -31.35 15.37 32.24
N ASN A 18 -30.68 14.46 32.97
CA ASN A 18 -29.83 13.44 32.35
C ASN A 18 -30.63 12.38 31.57
N SER A 19 -31.87 12.09 32.00
CA SER A 19 -32.79 11.20 31.29
C SER A 19 -33.28 11.88 30.01
N ASP A 20 -33.70 13.14 30.11
CA ASP A 20 -34.22 13.91 28.98
C ASP A 20 -33.13 14.13 27.91
N ALA A 21 -31.91 14.48 28.30
CA ALA A 21 -30.78 14.61 27.38
C ALA A 21 -30.38 13.28 26.72
N TYR A 22 -30.48 12.18 27.47
CA TYR A 22 -30.21 10.85 26.92
C TYR A 22 -31.24 10.46 25.86
N ASP A 23 -32.52 10.70 26.12
CA ASP A 23 -33.60 10.41 25.17
C ASP A 23 -33.47 11.23 23.88
N LEU A 24 -33.09 12.51 24.00
CA LEU A 24 -32.75 13.35 22.85
C LEU A 24 -31.59 12.79 22.04
N HIS A 25 -30.50 12.36 22.70
CA HIS A 25 -29.36 11.74 22.02
C HIS A 25 -29.72 10.43 21.33
N VAL A 26 -30.58 9.60 21.93
CA VAL A 26 -31.05 8.34 21.32
C VAL A 26 -31.88 8.63 20.07
N ARG A 27 -32.78 9.61 20.12
CA ARG A 27 -33.56 10.03 18.95
C ARG A 27 -32.68 10.60 17.85
N ALA A 28 -31.73 11.48 18.21
CA ALA A 28 -30.75 12.03 17.29
C ALA A 28 -29.89 10.93 16.63
N ALA A 29 -29.54 9.88 17.38
CA ALA A 29 -28.82 8.72 16.84
C ALA A 29 -29.67 7.90 15.87
N SER A 30 -30.95 7.68 16.17
CA SER A 30 -31.87 6.98 15.26
C SER A 30 -32.02 7.73 13.93
N LEU A 31 -32.28 9.03 13.97
CA LEU A 31 -32.40 9.87 12.78
C LEU A 31 -31.10 9.91 11.97
N PHE A 32 -29.96 9.92 12.65
CA PHE A 32 -28.67 9.86 11.98
C PHE A 32 -28.43 8.53 11.25
N GLU A 33 -28.82 7.40 11.85
CA GLU A 33 -28.72 6.10 11.19
C GLU A 33 -29.72 5.96 10.03
N GLU A 34 -30.89 6.59 10.13
CA GLU A 34 -31.83 6.72 9.01
C GLU A 34 -31.22 7.55 7.88
N PHE A 35 -30.63 8.71 8.18
CA PHE A 35 -29.89 9.53 7.22
C PHE A 35 -28.79 8.73 6.50
N ARG A 36 -28.03 7.91 7.23
CA ARG A 36 -26.97 7.07 6.62
C ARG A 36 -27.52 6.04 5.63
N ARG A 37 -28.79 5.66 5.74
CA ARG A 37 -29.46 4.71 4.84
C ARG A 37 -30.18 5.38 3.67
N SER A 38 -30.84 6.52 3.90
CA SER A 38 -31.71 7.17 2.90
C SER A 38 -31.10 8.40 2.23
N VAL A 39 -30.05 9.00 2.84
CA VAL A 39 -29.42 10.27 2.41
C VAL A 39 -30.39 11.46 2.42
N GLU A 40 -31.56 11.33 3.08
CA GLU A 40 -32.54 12.41 3.20
C GLU A 40 -32.06 13.50 4.16
N THR A 41 -31.86 14.72 3.65
CA THR A 41 -31.22 15.82 4.36
C THR A 41 -31.99 16.33 5.58
N ASN A 42 -33.31 16.11 5.63
CA ASN A 42 -34.14 16.50 6.77
C ASN A 42 -33.76 15.75 8.06
N CYS A 43 -33.40 14.45 7.94
CA CYS A 43 -33.06 13.62 9.09
C CYS A 43 -31.80 14.12 9.81
N ILE A 44 -30.78 14.58 9.07
CA ILE A 44 -29.55 15.12 9.68
C ILE A 44 -29.75 16.51 10.26
N ASP A 45 -30.61 17.35 9.67
CA ASP A 45 -30.94 18.66 10.23
C ASP A 45 -31.72 18.51 11.56
N GLU A 46 -32.66 17.56 11.64
CA GLU A 46 -33.38 17.25 12.89
C GLU A 46 -32.46 16.61 13.95
N ALA A 47 -31.56 15.70 13.55
CA ALA A 47 -30.57 15.12 14.47
C ALA A 47 -29.67 16.19 15.09
N VAL A 48 -29.17 17.14 14.29
CA VAL A 48 -28.38 18.28 14.78
C VAL A 48 -29.20 19.14 15.74
N HIS A 49 -30.48 19.37 15.45
CA HIS A 49 -31.35 20.14 16.34
C HIS A 49 -31.50 19.47 17.71
N LEU A 50 -31.78 18.17 17.75
CA LEU A 50 -31.92 17.40 18.99
C LEU A 50 -30.61 17.35 19.79
N ASP A 51 -29.46 17.19 19.12
CA ASP A 51 -28.15 17.22 19.81
C ASP A 51 -27.82 18.61 20.38
N ARG A 52 -28.31 19.70 19.77
CA ARG A 52 -28.22 21.06 20.36
C ARG A 52 -29.09 21.21 21.59
N GLU A 53 -30.32 20.70 21.57
CA GLU A 53 -31.19 20.70 22.74
C GLU A 53 -30.58 19.90 23.90
N ALA A 54 -30.07 18.69 23.61
CA ALA A 54 -29.40 17.86 24.59
C ALA A 54 -28.16 18.55 25.20
N LEU A 55 -27.38 19.26 24.39
CA LEU A 55 -26.26 20.09 24.89
C LEU A 55 -26.73 21.22 25.80
N GLY A 56 -27.91 21.81 25.54
CA GLY A 56 -28.55 22.82 26.39
C GLY A 56 -28.88 22.29 27.79
N LEU A 57 -29.21 21.00 27.91
CA LEU A 57 -29.49 20.33 29.18
C LEU A 57 -28.22 20.01 30.00
N HIS A 58 -27.04 20.10 29.40
CA HIS A 58 -25.75 19.85 30.06
C HIS A 58 -24.91 21.14 30.17
N PRO A 59 -25.23 22.09 31.08
CA PRO A 59 -24.53 23.37 31.20
C PRO A 59 -23.03 23.22 31.57
N PRO A 60 -22.21 24.28 31.44
CA PRO A 60 -20.79 24.24 31.85
C PRO A 60 -20.60 23.63 33.25
N GLY A 61 -19.68 22.67 33.37
CA GLY A 61 -19.44 21.90 34.60
C GLY A 61 -20.28 20.63 34.74
N HIS A 62 -21.27 20.38 33.87
CA HIS A 62 -22.03 19.13 33.88
C HIS A 62 -21.15 17.93 33.46
N PRO A 63 -21.21 16.79 34.17
CA PRO A 63 -20.30 15.64 33.95
C PRO A 63 -20.44 14.95 32.59
N LYS A 64 -21.56 15.14 31.88
CA LYS A 64 -21.78 14.59 30.53
C LYS A 64 -21.70 15.63 29.41
N ARG A 65 -21.24 16.85 29.72
CA ARG A 65 -21.19 17.93 28.73
C ARG A 65 -20.23 17.61 27.58
N ASP A 66 -19.11 16.98 27.88
CA ASP A 66 -18.14 16.51 26.88
C ASP A 66 -18.77 15.55 25.86
N VAL A 67 -19.63 14.63 26.32
CA VAL A 67 -20.35 13.67 25.47
C VAL A 67 -21.30 14.40 24.52
N SER A 68 -22.08 15.36 25.02
CA SER A 68 -23.02 16.11 24.17
C SER A 68 -22.30 17.03 23.17
N LEU A 69 -21.18 17.64 23.57
CA LEU A 69 -20.33 18.44 22.67
C LEU A 69 -19.79 17.58 21.52
N ASN A 70 -19.20 16.43 21.84
CA ASN A 70 -18.63 15.51 20.85
C ASN A 70 -19.71 14.91 19.92
N ARG A 71 -20.91 14.61 20.43
CA ARG A 71 -22.03 14.12 19.59
C ARG A 71 -22.46 15.16 18.57
N LEU A 72 -22.68 16.40 19.02
CA LEU A 72 -23.06 17.50 18.14
C LEU A 72 -21.97 17.78 17.08
N ALA A 73 -20.70 17.77 17.47
CA ALA A 73 -19.57 17.95 16.56
C ALA A 73 -19.57 16.90 15.44
N ILE A 74 -19.72 15.60 15.77
CA ILE A 74 -19.80 14.50 14.79
C ILE A 74 -20.96 14.72 13.81
N ARG A 75 -22.15 15.14 14.28
CA ARG A 75 -23.29 15.40 13.38
C ARG A 75 -23.02 16.54 12.41
N LEU A 76 -22.42 17.63 12.90
CA LEU A 76 -22.07 18.79 12.09
C LEU A 76 -20.98 18.44 11.06
N SER A 77 -19.95 17.69 11.44
CA SER A 77 -18.91 17.19 10.53
C SER A 77 -19.51 16.36 9.39
N VAL A 78 -20.43 15.44 9.70
CA VAL A 78 -21.08 14.61 8.68
C VAL A 78 -21.97 15.45 7.77
N ARG A 79 -22.70 16.43 8.33
CA ARG A 79 -23.53 17.35 7.54
C ARG A 79 -22.68 18.21 6.61
N TYR A 80 -21.52 18.68 7.07
CA TYR A 80 -20.54 19.38 6.22
C TYR A 80 -20.06 18.50 5.06
N LYS A 81 -19.65 17.25 5.33
CA LYS A 81 -19.17 16.33 4.28
C LYS A 81 -20.20 16.08 3.18
N GLN A 82 -21.48 16.12 3.52
CA GLN A 82 -22.57 15.82 2.59
C GLN A 82 -23.13 17.06 1.89
N LEU A 83 -23.20 18.19 2.59
CA LEU A 83 -23.86 19.41 2.10
C LEU A 83 -22.91 20.58 1.83
N GLY A 84 -21.62 20.46 2.17
CA GLY A 84 -20.61 21.50 1.96
C GLY A 84 -20.79 22.76 2.80
N ARG A 85 -21.59 22.70 3.87
CA ARG A 85 -21.91 23.86 4.73
C ARG A 85 -20.72 24.25 5.61
N MET A 86 -19.91 25.23 5.16
CA MET A 86 -18.69 25.66 5.88
C MET A 86 -18.93 26.09 7.34
N SER A 87 -20.12 26.63 7.65
CA SER A 87 -20.48 26.98 9.03
C SER A 87 -20.44 25.77 9.97
N ASP A 88 -20.78 24.58 9.45
CA ASP A 88 -20.89 23.36 10.25
C ASP A 88 -19.52 22.82 10.64
N ILE A 89 -18.54 22.84 9.73
CA ILE A 89 -17.19 22.37 10.06
C ILE A 89 -16.48 23.32 11.04
N VAL A 90 -16.70 24.64 10.89
CA VAL A 90 -16.17 25.62 11.85
C VAL A 90 -16.79 25.42 13.24
N GLU A 91 -18.11 25.18 13.31
CA GLU A 91 -18.79 24.88 14.57
C GLU A 91 -18.31 23.53 15.15
N ALA A 92 -18.17 22.49 14.33
CA ALA A 92 -17.69 21.17 14.74
C ALA A 92 -16.29 21.23 15.38
N ILE A 93 -15.33 21.89 14.71
CA ILE A 93 -13.97 22.10 15.23
C ILE A 93 -14.00 22.82 16.59
N MET A 94 -14.83 23.86 16.74
CA MET A 94 -14.97 24.56 18.02
C MET A 94 -15.54 23.66 19.13
N LEU A 95 -16.50 22.81 18.81
CA LEU A 95 -17.13 21.89 19.75
C LEU A 95 -16.20 20.75 20.14
N ASP A 96 -15.45 20.20 19.20
CA ASP A 96 -14.46 19.15 19.45
C ASP A 96 -13.32 19.66 20.33
N ARG A 97 -12.81 20.87 20.09
CA ARG A 97 -11.82 21.50 21.00
C ARG A 97 -12.37 21.67 22.41
N LYS A 98 -13.64 22.06 22.56
CA LYS A 98 -14.29 22.17 23.88
C LYS A 98 -14.44 20.80 24.53
N ALA A 99 -14.89 19.77 23.79
CA ALA A 99 -14.99 18.41 24.30
C ALA A 99 -13.62 17.88 24.76
N LEU A 100 -12.57 18.10 23.97
CA LEU A 100 -11.20 17.70 24.29
C LEU A 100 -10.66 18.41 25.53
N SER A 101 -11.00 19.68 25.73
CA SER A 101 -10.61 20.42 26.95
C SER A 101 -11.21 19.84 28.24
N LEU A 102 -12.35 19.13 28.14
CA LEU A 102 -13.00 18.44 29.25
C LEU A 102 -12.50 17.01 29.46
N ARG A 103 -11.64 16.50 28.57
CA ARG A 103 -11.08 15.14 28.59
C ARG A 103 -9.57 15.23 28.79
N PRO A 104 -9.05 15.38 30.02
CA PRO A 104 -7.61 15.49 30.29
C PRO A 104 -6.86 14.19 29.97
N HIS A 105 -5.52 14.22 29.98
CA HIS A 105 -4.71 13.01 29.77
C HIS A 105 -5.11 11.87 30.71
N GLY A 106 -5.25 10.66 30.15
CA GLY A 106 -5.73 9.47 30.87
C GLY A 106 -7.26 9.31 30.87
N HIS A 107 -8.02 10.27 30.35
CA HIS A 107 -9.46 10.10 30.14
C HIS A 107 -9.72 9.04 29.04
N PRO A 108 -10.63 8.06 29.27
CA PRO A 108 -10.84 6.94 28.34
C PRO A 108 -11.21 7.38 26.93
N ASP A 109 -12.03 8.43 26.81
CA ASP A 109 -12.51 8.91 25.50
C ASP A 109 -11.63 10.02 24.87
N ARG A 110 -10.44 10.34 25.45
CA ARG A 110 -9.59 11.43 24.91
C ARG A 110 -9.06 11.11 23.51
N SER A 111 -8.59 9.89 23.28
CA SER A 111 -8.08 9.45 21.98
C SER A 111 -9.15 9.54 20.89
N THR A 112 -10.40 9.17 21.20
CA THR A 112 -11.53 9.32 20.27
C THR A 112 -11.79 10.78 19.92
N SER A 113 -11.73 11.70 20.89
CA SER A 113 -11.88 13.13 20.60
C SER A 113 -10.74 13.70 19.77
N LEU A 114 -9.50 13.27 20.02
CA LEU A 114 -8.34 13.68 19.21
C LEU A 114 -8.51 13.26 17.76
N ASN A 115 -8.91 12.01 17.52
CA ASN A 115 -9.15 11.49 16.17
C ASN A 115 -10.29 12.23 15.45
N ASN A 116 -11.40 12.52 16.15
CA ASN A 116 -12.53 13.27 15.58
C ASN A 116 -12.10 14.69 15.17
N LEU A 117 -11.42 15.40 16.07
CA LEU A 117 -10.91 16.74 15.80
C LEU A 117 -9.93 16.74 14.62
N ALA A 118 -9.02 15.75 14.58
CA ALA A 118 -8.11 15.59 13.46
C ALA A 118 -8.88 15.42 12.14
N VAL A 119 -9.93 14.58 12.11
CA VAL A 119 -10.76 14.36 10.90
C VAL A 119 -11.42 15.65 10.42
N ASP A 120 -11.81 16.52 11.34
CA ASP A 120 -12.44 17.80 11.01
C ASP A 120 -11.42 18.85 10.55
N LEU A 121 -10.16 18.75 10.98
CA LEU A 121 -9.03 19.59 10.55
C LEU A 121 -8.43 19.16 9.20
N SER A 122 -9.26 18.70 8.25
CA SER A 122 -8.77 18.25 6.94
C SER A 122 -8.05 19.34 6.13
N MET A 123 -8.31 20.62 6.42
CA MET A 123 -7.62 21.76 5.81
C MET A 123 -6.31 22.16 6.50
N ASP A 124 -6.11 21.77 7.77
CA ASP A 124 -4.90 22.03 8.53
C ASP A 124 -4.22 20.68 8.84
N LEU A 125 -3.54 20.16 7.82
CA LEU A 125 -2.92 18.84 7.89
C LEU A 125 -1.85 18.75 8.99
N ASP A 126 -1.13 19.84 9.27
CA ASP A 126 -0.10 19.87 10.32
C ASP A 126 -0.70 19.69 11.71
N GLU A 127 -1.76 20.44 12.01
CA GLU A 127 -2.47 20.28 13.28
C GLU A 127 -3.12 18.90 13.39
N ALA A 128 -3.74 18.41 12.31
CA ALA A 128 -4.39 17.11 12.30
C ALA A 128 -3.39 15.96 12.54
N ILE A 129 -2.19 16.02 11.92
CA ILE A 129 -1.11 15.03 12.13
C ILE A 129 -0.62 15.06 13.58
N ALA A 130 -0.47 16.24 14.17
CA ALA A 130 -0.05 16.37 15.57
C ALA A 130 -1.06 15.71 16.54
N LEU A 131 -2.36 15.89 16.29
CA LEU A 131 -3.43 15.29 17.09
C LEU A 131 -3.48 13.76 16.95
N ASP A 132 -3.34 13.23 15.75
CA ASP A 132 -3.31 11.77 15.52
C ASP A 132 -2.10 11.13 16.22
N ARG A 133 -0.93 11.80 16.20
CA ARG A 133 0.27 11.36 16.95
C ARG A 133 0.04 11.39 18.46
N GLU A 134 -0.64 12.40 18.99
CA GLU A 134 -1.00 12.46 20.41
C GLU A 134 -1.96 11.32 20.79
N ALA A 135 -2.94 11.00 19.93
CA ALA A 135 -3.88 9.91 20.16
C ALA A 135 -3.16 8.56 20.25
N LEU A 136 -2.21 8.30 19.35
CA LEU A 136 -1.36 7.11 19.39
C LEU A 136 -0.45 7.09 20.63
N GLY A 137 0.18 8.21 21.00
CA GLY A 137 1.01 8.28 22.22
C GLY A 137 0.24 7.89 23.49
N GLN A 138 -1.03 8.28 23.60
CA GLN A 138 -1.86 7.94 24.75
C GLN A 138 -2.34 6.49 24.75
N SER A 139 -2.68 5.94 23.59
CA SER A 139 -3.12 4.54 23.49
C SER A 139 -1.97 3.54 23.68
N GLY A 140 -0.71 3.93 23.41
CA GLY A 140 0.47 3.10 23.66
C GLY A 140 1.00 3.20 25.10
N GLY A 141 0.94 4.38 25.72
CA GLY A 141 1.53 4.64 27.03
C GLY A 141 0.82 4.02 28.25
N THR A 142 -0.44 3.59 28.13
CA THR A 142 -1.18 2.98 29.26
C THR A 142 -0.80 1.53 29.54
N GLU A 143 -0.19 0.81 28.58
CA GLU A 143 0.10 -0.63 28.70
C GLU A 143 1.59 -0.98 28.81
N GLU A 144 2.51 -0.06 28.47
CA GLU A 144 3.97 -0.27 28.63
C GLU A 144 4.42 -0.46 30.09
N ARG A 145 3.57 -0.19 31.08
CA ARG A 145 3.88 -0.46 32.50
C ARG A 145 3.88 -1.94 32.89
N ASN A 146 3.40 -2.85 32.03
CA ASN A 146 3.30 -4.29 32.34
C ASN A 146 4.09 -5.19 31.38
N GLY A 147 5.22 -4.73 30.83
CA GLY A 147 6.34 -5.57 30.37
C GLY A 147 6.10 -6.55 29.22
N ASN A 148 4.89 -6.72 28.70
CA ASN A 148 4.62 -7.43 27.46
C ASN A 148 3.18 -7.20 27.01
N LEU A 149 3.06 -6.85 25.72
CA LEU A 149 1.86 -6.70 24.87
C LEU A 149 1.59 -5.23 24.50
N ARG A 150 2.05 -4.88 23.28
CA ARG A 150 1.45 -3.80 22.49
C ARG A 150 -0.05 -4.08 22.33
N PRO A 151 -0.96 -3.08 22.31
CA PRO A 151 -2.40 -3.33 22.31
C PRO A 151 -2.84 -3.97 20.98
N GLN A 152 -2.78 -5.31 20.89
CA GLN A 152 -3.18 -6.10 19.72
C GLN A 152 -4.70 -6.13 19.50
N GLY A 153 -5.48 -5.35 20.27
CA GLY A 153 -6.93 -5.52 20.31
C GLY A 153 -7.78 -4.25 20.42
N HIS A 154 -7.22 -3.04 20.52
CA HIS A 154 -8.06 -1.83 20.59
C HIS A 154 -8.48 -1.40 19.18
N PRO A 155 -9.77 -1.48 18.79
CA PRO A 155 -10.21 -1.13 17.43
C PRO A 155 -9.88 0.32 17.05
N GLY A 156 -9.77 1.21 18.05
CA GLY A 156 -9.35 2.59 17.85
C GLY A 156 -7.88 2.77 17.46
N TRP A 157 -6.99 1.83 17.80
CA TRP A 157 -5.55 1.92 17.48
C TRP A 157 -5.30 1.81 15.98
N SER A 158 -5.81 0.74 15.37
CA SER A 158 -5.70 0.52 13.91
C SER A 158 -6.35 1.65 13.11
N ALA A 159 -7.50 2.17 13.56
CA ALA A 159 -8.13 3.33 12.94
C ALA A 159 -7.28 4.61 13.05
N SER A 160 -6.61 4.82 14.19
CA SER A 160 -5.72 5.98 14.40
C SER A 160 -4.48 5.90 13.50
N LEU A 161 -3.85 4.72 13.40
CA LEU A 161 -2.72 4.48 12.49
C LEU A 161 -3.11 4.74 11.04
N ASN A 162 -4.27 4.24 10.61
CA ASN A 162 -4.76 4.43 9.24
C ASN A 162 -5.04 5.91 8.94
N ASN A 163 -5.66 6.64 9.88
CA ASN A 163 -5.93 8.06 9.70
C ASN A 163 -4.64 8.88 9.58
N LEU A 164 -3.64 8.60 10.43
CA LEU A 164 -2.34 9.26 10.37
C LEU A 164 -1.64 8.98 9.03
N ALA A 165 -1.63 7.72 8.59
CA ALA A 165 -1.06 7.32 7.31
C ALA A 165 -1.72 8.06 6.13
N VAL A 166 -3.05 8.16 6.11
CA VAL A 166 -3.79 8.90 5.07
C VAL A 166 -3.41 10.38 5.05
N ARG A 167 -3.24 11.02 6.20
CA ARG A 167 -2.85 12.44 6.26
C ARG A 167 -1.42 12.67 5.83
N LEU A 168 -0.48 11.86 6.32
CA LEU A 168 0.92 11.94 5.93
C LEU A 168 1.06 11.74 4.42
N SER A 169 0.33 10.78 3.85
CA SER A 169 0.27 10.62 2.40
C SER A 169 -0.32 11.83 1.68
N THR A 170 -1.42 12.41 2.20
CA THR A 170 -2.04 13.59 1.59
C THR A 170 -1.07 14.77 1.61
N GLN A 171 -0.37 14.97 2.73
CA GLN A 171 0.65 16.00 2.86
C GLN A 171 1.85 15.74 1.94
N PHE A 172 2.28 14.48 1.78
CA PHE A 172 3.29 14.10 0.80
C PHE A 172 2.85 14.47 -0.63
N ASN A 173 1.61 14.14 -1.02
CA ASN A 173 1.10 14.47 -2.35
C ASN A 173 1.02 15.99 -2.60
N GLN A 174 0.80 16.79 -1.56
CA GLN A 174 0.73 18.25 -1.66
C GLN A 174 2.11 18.93 -1.66
N LEU A 175 3.03 18.47 -0.81
CA LEU A 175 4.27 19.17 -0.50
C LEU A 175 5.54 18.44 -0.97
N GLY A 176 5.43 17.18 -1.39
CA GLY A 176 6.57 16.35 -1.82
C GLY A 176 7.53 15.96 -0.69
N VAL A 177 7.12 16.07 0.58
CA VAL A 177 7.97 15.79 1.74
C VAL A 177 8.16 14.28 1.91
N MET A 178 9.28 13.75 1.41
CA MET A 178 9.58 12.30 1.42
C MET A 178 9.47 11.63 2.79
N GLN A 179 9.84 12.34 3.86
CA GLN A 179 9.72 11.84 5.23
C GLN A 179 8.28 11.41 5.57
N ASN A 180 7.28 12.12 5.06
CA ASN A 180 5.88 11.75 5.30
C ASN A 180 5.50 10.44 4.60
N LEU A 181 6.06 10.17 3.42
CA LEU A 181 5.85 8.90 2.71
C LEU A 181 6.54 7.75 3.46
N ASP A 182 7.76 7.97 3.96
CA ASP A 182 8.48 6.99 4.78
C ASP A 182 7.71 6.63 6.06
N GLU A 183 7.21 7.64 6.77
CA GLU A 183 6.40 7.44 7.97
C GLU A 183 5.06 6.76 7.64
N THR A 184 4.41 7.10 6.53
CA THR A 184 3.19 6.45 6.05
C THR A 184 3.39 4.94 5.91
N ILE A 185 4.48 4.52 5.24
CA ILE A 185 4.81 3.10 5.02
C ILE A 185 5.02 2.36 6.34
N VAL A 186 5.68 3.00 7.32
CA VAL A 186 5.87 2.40 8.65
C VAL A 186 4.52 2.14 9.35
N PHE A 187 3.62 3.13 9.34
CA PHE A 187 2.31 2.98 9.99
C PHE A 187 1.39 2.00 9.25
N GLU A 188 1.42 1.95 7.91
CA GLU A 188 0.64 0.98 7.14
C GLU A 188 1.15 -0.45 7.35
N ARG A 189 2.47 -0.67 7.44
CA ARG A 189 3.06 -1.97 7.82
C ARG A 189 2.62 -2.40 9.22
N GLU A 190 2.64 -1.47 10.18
CA GLU A 190 2.18 -1.76 11.55
C GLU A 190 0.69 -2.11 11.57
N ALA A 191 -0.15 -1.32 10.88
CA ALA A 191 -1.58 -1.57 10.78
C ALA A 191 -1.88 -2.94 10.12
N LEU A 192 -1.16 -3.30 9.07
CA LEU A 192 -1.29 -4.59 8.39
C LEU A 192 -0.85 -5.76 9.27
N GLY A 193 0.17 -5.56 10.11
CA GLY A 193 0.65 -6.55 11.09
C GLY A 193 -0.37 -6.85 12.20
N LEU A 194 -1.29 -5.94 12.48
CA LEU A 194 -2.35 -6.09 13.49
C LEU A 194 -3.60 -6.82 12.97
N GLN A 195 -3.74 -6.99 11.65
CA GLN A 195 -4.92 -7.62 11.04
C GLN A 195 -4.71 -9.13 10.86
N PRO A 196 -5.60 -10.00 11.38
CA PRO A 196 -5.52 -11.45 11.16
C PRO A 196 -5.55 -11.81 9.67
N GLN A 197 -4.74 -12.80 9.26
CA GLN A 197 -4.68 -13.27 7.88
C GLN A 197 -6.06 -13.76 7.38
N GLY A 198 -6.40 -13.45 6.13
CA GLY A 198 -7.61 -13.93 5.46
C GLY A 198 -8.89 -13.09 5.60
N ARG A 199 -8.84 -11.89 6.20
CA ARG A 199 -9.99 -10.96 6.20
C ARG A 199 -10.03 -10.09 4.94
N PRO A 200 -11.21 -9.83 4.34
CA PRO A 200 -11.36 -8.94 3.20
C PRO A 200 -10.76 -7.54 3.43
N ASP A 201 -10.87 -6.99 4.64
CA ASP A 201 -10.32 -5.66 4.97
C ASP A 201 -8.78 -5.59 4.93
N ARG A 202 -8.10 -6.75 4.97
CA ARG A 202 -6.65 -6.87 4.79
C ARG A 202 -6.23 -6.55 3.36
N SER A 203 -7.10 -6.85 2.40
CA SER A 203 -6.89 -6.58 0.97
C SER A 203 -6.67 -5.10 0.69
N GLN A 204 -7.51 -4.24 1.27
CA GLN A 204 -7.41 -2.79 1.09
C GLN A 204 -6.14 -2.23 1.73
N SER A 205 -5.81 -2.69 2.93
CA SER A 205 -4.62 -2.24 3.67
C SER A 205 -3.33 -2.66 2.94
N SER A 206 -3.31 -3.90 2.41
CA SER A 206 -2.23 -4.43 1.57
C SER A 206 -2.06 -3.64 0.26
N SER A 207 -3.18 -3.35 -0.43
CA SER A 207 -3.18 -2.57 -1.68
C SER A 207 -2.66 -1.14 -1.47
N ASN A 208 -3.06 -0.50 -0.36
CA ASN A 208 -2.57 0.84 -0.02
C ASN A 208 -1.06 0.84 0.21
N LEU A 209 -0.56 -0.11 1.01
CA LEU A 209 0.87 -0.25 1.28
C LEU A 209 1.68 -0.50 0.01
N ALA A 210 1.23 -1.42 -0.85
CA ALA A 210 1.85 -1.65 -2.15
C ALA A 210 1.98 -0.34 -2.94
N ALA A 211 0.89 0.42 -3.10
CA ALA A 211 0.92 1.69 -3.81
C ALA A 211 1.88 2.72 -3.18
N ARG A 212 2.05 2.77 -1.85
CA ARG A 212 3.02 3.65 -1.18
C ARG A 212 4.45 3.24 -1.49
N LEU A 213 4.73 1.94 -1.46
CA LEU A 213 6.04 1.37 -1.79
C LEU A 213 6.41 1.65 -3.24
N SER A 214 5.48 1.45 -4.19
CA SER A 214 5.68 1.80 -5.60
C SER A 214 5.95 3.29 -5.78
N THR A 215 5.18 4.14 -5.10
CA THR A 215 5.35 5.61 -5.13
C THR A 215 6.74 6.00 -4.61
N ARG A 216 7.16 5.45 -3.47
CA ARG A 216 8.48 5.74 -2.88
C ARG A 216 9.61 5.30 -3.79
N SER A 217 9.51 4.11 -4.37
CA SER A 217 10.48 3.59 -5.32
C SER A 217 10.62 4.50 -6.55
N ASN A 218 9.49 4.92 -7.13
CA ASN A 218 9.47 5.83 -8.29
C ASN A 218 10.07 7.21 -7.97
N HIS A 219 9.83 7.73 -6.76
CA HIS A 219 10.35 9.04 -6.35
C HIS A 219 11.85 9.05 -6.05
N LEU A 220 12.38 7.95 -5.49
CA LEU A 220 13.78 7.89 -5.10
C LEU A 220 14.70 7.52 -6.28
N GLY A 221 14.18 6.85 -7.32
CA GLY A 221 14.91 6.53 -8.56
C GLY A 221 16.16 5.66 -8.41
N LEU A 222 16.66 5.47 -7.18
CA LEU A 222 17.88 4.75 -6.85
C LEU A 222 17.59 3.84 -5.64
N GLY A 223 17.25 2.58 -5.92
CA GLY A 223 17.66 1.50 -5.04
C GLY A 223 16.74 1.07 -3.90
N VAL A 224 15.44 1.30 -3.94
CA VAL A 224 14.52 0.52 -3.08
C VAL A 224 13.85 -0.60 -3.88
N THR A 225 14.68 -1.45 -4.50
CA THR A 225 14.23 -2.73 -5.07
C THR A 225 13.44 -3.55 -4.06
N GLU A 226 13.78 -3.41 -2.77
CA GLU A 226 13.06 -4.02 -1.65
C GLU A 226 11.59 -3.55 -1.56
N ASP A 227 11.29 -2.30 -1.89
CA ASP A 227 9.93 -1.76 -1.85
C ASP A 227 9.07 -2.35 -2.97
N LEU A 228 9.61 -2.43 -4.18
CA LEU A 228 8.92 -3.05 -5.31
C LEU A 228 8.77 -4.55 -5.09
N ASP A 229 9.78 -5.22 -4.55
CA ASP A 229 9.71 -6.64 -4.21
C ASP A 229 8.61 -6.91 -3.16
N GLU A 230 8.48 -6.03 -2.14
CA GLU A 230 7.42 -6.10 -1.14
C GLU A 230 6.04 -5.78 -1.73
N ALA A 231 5.93 -4.72 -2.56
CA ALA A 231 4.69 -4.35 -3.23
C ALA A 231 4.14 -5.50 -4.10
N ILE A 232 4.99 -6.08 -4.95
CA ILE A 232 4.64 -7.24 -5.79
C ILE A 232 4.18 -8.43 -4.93
N SER A 233 4.84 -8.68 -3.80
CA SER A 233 4.45 -9.77 -2.89
C SER A 233 3.06 -9.53 -2.29
N LEU A 234 2.79 -8.31 -1.84
CA LEU A 234 1.51 -7.91 -1.24
C LEU A 234 0.35 -7.99 -2.24
N GLU A 235 0.57 -7.53 -3.47
CA GLU A 235 -0.43 -7.58 -4.55
C GLU A 235 -0.71 -9.02 -5.03
N ARG A 236 0.30 -9.89 -5.04
CA ARG A 236 0.12 -11.32 -5.36
C ARG A 236 -0.65 -12.07 -4.29
N GLU A 237 -0.36 -11.82 -3.01
CA GLU A 237 -1.16 -12.37 -1.90
C GLU A 237 -2.63 -11.96 -2.09
N ASP A 238 -2.86 -10.70 -2.41
CA ASP A 238 -4.19 -10.14 -2.58
C ASP A 238 -4.96 -10.73 -3.78
N LEU A 239 -4.30 -10.92 -4.92
CA LEU A 239 -4.88 -11.58 -6.09
C LEU A 239 -5.20 -13.07 -5.83
N GLY A 240 -4.44 -13.73 -4.96
CA GLY A 240 -4.72 -15.09 -4.51
C GLY A 240 -6.00 -15.21 -3.68
N LEU A 241 -6.40 -14.14 -2.97
CA LEU A 241 -7.58 -14.12 -2.10
C LEU A 241 -8.85 -13.61 -2.80
N ARG A 242 -8.71 -12.81 -3.86
CA ARG A 242 -9.86 -12.25 -4.61
C ARG A 242 -10.44 -13.29 -5.60
N PRO A 243 -11.78 -13.39 -5.74
CA PRO A 243 -12.40 -14.12 -6.85
C PRO A 243 -12.15 -13.44 -8.20
N GLN A 244 -12.30 -14.18 -9.30
CA GLN A 244 -12.06 -13.67 -10.67
C GLN A 244 -12.97 -12.49 -11.05
N GLU A 245 -14.18 -12.44 -10.50
CA GLU A 245 -15.21 -11.43 -10.77
C GLU A 245 -15.11 -10.19 -9.87
N HIS A 246 -14.08 -10.10 -9.01
CA HIS A 246 -13.95 -8.96 -8.09
C HIS A 246 -13.64 -7.65 -8.85
N PRO A 247 -14.39 -6.55 -8.60
CA PRO A 247 -14.24 -5.29 -9.34
C PRO A 247 -12.80 -4.76 -9.38
N ASP A 248 -12.09 -4.85 -8.24
CA ASP A 248 -10.74 -4.30 -8.10
C ASP A 248 -9.61 -5.27 -8.51
N ARG A 249 -9.93 -6.48 -8.99
CA ARG A 249 -8.91 -7.46 -9.39
C ARG A 249 -8.06 -6.98 -10.56
N SER A 250 -8.67 -6.32 -11.54
CA SER A 250 -7.99 -5.76 -12.71
C SER A 250 -7.00 -4.67 -12.33
N TYR A 251 -7.34 -3.87 -11.30
CA TYR A 251 -6.48 -2.81 -10.79
C TYR A 251 -5.23 -3.38 -10.10
N THR A 252 -5.39 -4.39 -9.24
CA THR A 252 -4.25 -5.07 -8.60
C THR A 252 -3.39 -5.83 -9.61
N GLN A 253 -3.98 -6.43 -10.65
CA GLN A 253 -3.18 -7.03 -11.74
C GLN A 253 -2.35 -5.99 -12.49
N LEU A 254 -2.90 -4.79 -12.72
CA LEU A 254 -2.16 -3.71 -13.37
C LEU A 254 -1.01 -3.22 -12.48
N GLY A 255 -1.24 -3.07 -11.17
CA GLY A 255 -0.21 -2.75 -10.17
C GLY A 255 0.97 -3.72 -10.26
N VAL A 256 0.70 -5.04 -10.22
CA VAL A 256 1.74 -6.08 -10.34
C VAL A 256 2.56 -5.90 -11.61
N THR A 257 1.92 -5.62 -12.74
CA THR A 257 2.64 -5.43 -14.01
C THR A 257 3.49 -4.15 -14.00
N GLN A 258 2.99 -3.06 -13.42
CA GLN A 258 3.71 -1.79 -13.35
C GLN A 258 4.91 -1.87 -12.41
N ASP A 259 4.75 -2.52 -11.25
CA ASP A 259 5.82 -2.68 -10.28
C ASP A 259 6.88 -3.67 -10.74
N LEU A 260 6.48 -4.72 -11.46
CA LEU A 260 7.42 -5.58 -12.20
C LEU A 260 8.19 -4.77 -13.24
N ASP A 261 7.53 -3.93 -14.06
CA ASP A 261 8.20 -3.10 -15.06
C ASP A 261 9.17 -2.08 -14.41
N ALA A 262 8.78 -1.46 -13.31
CA ALA A 262 9.61 -0.51 -12.57
C ALA A 262 10.82 -1.19 -11.91
N ALA A 263 10.62 -2.38 -11.33
CA ALA A 263 11.69 -3.16 -10.72
C ALA A 263 12.74 -3.52 -11.78
N ILE A 264 12.28 -3.89 -12.98
CA ILE A 264 13.15 -4.19 -14.13
C ILE A 264 14.02 -2.99 -14.53
N VAL A 265 13.46 -1.77 -14.53
CA VAL A 265 14.21 -0.55 -14.86
C VAL A 265 15.23 -0.22 -13.78
N LEU A 266 14.87 -0.32 -12.50
CA LEU A 266 15.80 -0.03 -11.40
C LEU A 266 16.89 -1.09 -11.25
N ASP A 267 16.62 -2.33 -11.62
CA ASP A 267 17.63 -3.39 -11.65
C ASP A 267 18.73 -3.10 -12.67
N ARG A 268 18.39 -2.50 -13.82
CA ARG A 268 19.37 -2.02 -14.81
C ARG A 268 20.38 -1.07 -14.18
N GLU A 269 19.91 -0.18 -13.29
CA GLU A 269 20.71 0.88 -12.70
C GLU A 269 21.43 0.42 -11.42
N SER A 270 20.80 -0.43 -10.61
CA SER A 270 21.33 -0.90 -9.32
C SER A 270 22.35 -2.04 -9.43
N LEU A 271 22.19 -2.98 -10.38
CA LEU A 271 23.25 -3.92 -10.76
C LEU A 271 24.47 -3.17 -11.34
N GLY A 272 24.25 -1.95 -11.84
CA GLY A 272 25.29 -1.02 -12.23
C GLY A 272 25.98 -0.28 -11.08
N LEU A 273 25.49 -0.37 -9.82
CA LEU A 273 25.98 0.45 -8.70
C LEU A 273 26.44 -0.35 -7.48
N ARG A 274 25.89 -1.55 -7.21
CA ARG A 274 26.04 -2.23 -5.91
C ARG A 274 27.21 -3.19 -5.77
N LEU A 275 27.84 -3.58 -6.85
CA LEU A 275 28.76 -4.70 -6.81
C LEU A 275 30.19 -4.13 -6.85
N GLN A 276 30.95 -4.38 -5.79
CA GLN A 276 32.39 -4.23 -5.76
C GLN A 276 32.95 -5.64 -5.52
N GLY A 277 33.14 -6.42 -6.59
CA GLY A 277 34.27 -7.34 -6.72
C GLY A 277 34.13 -8.78 -6.22
N HIS A 278 32.94 -9.38 -6.06
CA HIS A 278 32.82 -10.80 -5.68
C HIS A 278 31.68 -11.58 -6.38
N PRO A 279 31.98 -12.53 -7.29
CA PRO A 279 30.97 -13.28 -8.07
C PRO A 279 30.09 -14.23 -7.23
N ASP A 280 30.56 -14.74 -6.09
CA ASP A 280 29.76 -15.61 -5.22
C ASP A 280 28.61 -14.85 -4.51
N ARG A 281 28.82 -13.56 -4.19
CA ARG A 281 27.77 -12.71 -3.61
C ARG A 281 26.66 -12.41 -4.62
N LEU A 282 27.03 -12.24 -5.88
CA LEU A 282 26.10 -12.02 -6.98
C LEU A 282 25.17 -13.23 -7.21
N ALA A 283 25.71 -14.45 -7.16
CA ALA A 283 24.92 -15.68 -7.27
C ALA A 283 23.91 -15.82 -6.11
N ILE A 284 24.32 -15.49 -4.88
CA ILE A 284 23.45 -15.53 -3.70
C ILE A 284 22.32 -14.50 -3.79
N ASP A 285 22.63 -13.28 -4.23
CA ASP A 285 21.65 -12.19 -4.34
C ASP A 285 20.61 -12.49 -5.44
N LEU A 286 21.07 -12.96 -6.60
CA LEU A 286 20.21 -13.43 -7.69
C LEU A 286 19.32 -14.61 -7.30
N ALA A 287 19.86 -15.60 -6.58
CA ALA A 287 19.09 -16.75 -6.09
C ALA A 287 18.07 -16.38 -5.01
N THR A 288 18.41 -15.41 -4.15
CA THR A 288 17.51 -14.90 -3.11
C THR A 288 16.35 -14.12 -3.72
N ARG A 289 16.64 -13.35 -4.76
CA ARG A 289 15.66 -12.54 -5.47
C ARG A 289 14.74 -13.36 -6.37
N TYR A 290 15.29 -14.37 -7.05
CA TYR A 290 14.49 -15.36 -7.78
C TYR A 290 13.48 -16.07 -6.87
N LYS A 291 13.89 -16.48 -5.65
CA LYS A 291 12.97 -17.08 -4.66
C LYS A 291 11.81 -16.18 -4.27
N ARG A 292 11.96 -14.85 -4.33
CA ARG A 292 10.92 -13.88 -3.97
C ARG A 292 10.01 -13.54 -5.16
N LEU A 293 10.59 -13.29 -6.34
CA LEU A 293 9.86 -12.76 -7.49
C LEU A 293 9.40 -13.83 -8.50
N GLY A 294 10.02 -15.01 -8.51
CA GLY A 294 9.78 -16.05 -9.53
C GLY A 294 10.28 -15.69 -10.93
N VAL A 295 11.09 -14.62 -11.06
CA VAL A 295 11.66 -14.13 -12.32
C VAL A 295 13.13 -13.82 -12.12
N MET A 296 13.93 -14.15 -13.13
CA MET A 296 15.29 -13.63 -13.28
C MET A 296 15.39 -12.84 -14.59
N ARG A 297 15.76 -11.55 -14.51
CA ARG A 297 15.99 -10.72 -15.69
C ARG A 297 17.39 -10.10 -15.67
N LEU A 298 18.14 -10.29 -16.74
CA LEU A 298 19.54 -9.86 -16.86
C LEU A 298 19.75 -9.11 -18.19
N ARG A 299 20.51 -8.02 -18.14
CA ARG A 299 20.91 -7.20 -19.29
C ARG A 299 22.44 -7.07 -19.33
N SER A 300 23.03 -7.08 -20.52
CA SER A 300 24.48 -6.93 -20.76
C SER A 300 24.72 -5.91 -21.88
N PRO A 301 25.64 -4.93 -21.74
CA PRO A 301 26.17 -4.19 -22.87
C PRO A 301 26.92 -5.14 -23.81
N GLY A 302 26.58 -5.12 -25.10
CA GLY A 302 27.08 -6.12 -26.06
C GLY A 302 28.61 -6.20 -26.08
N MET A 303 29.14 -7.39 -25.84
CA MET A 303 30.58 -7.66 -25.93
C MET A 303 30.85 -8.44 -27.23
N ASN A 304 31.74 -7.89 -28.05
CA ASN A 304 32.16 -8.48 -29.31
C ASN A 304 33.10 -9.67 -29.08
N ARG A 305 32.80 -10.79 -29.75
CA ARG A 305 33.74 -11.87 -30.13
C ARG A 305 34.70 -12.35 -29.04
N THR A 306 34.17 -12.98 -27.99
CA THR A 306 34.95 -13.76 -27.01
C THR A 306 34.55 -15.24 -27.08
N PRO A 307 35.45 -16.17 -26.71
CA PRO A 307 35.16 -17.60 -26.73
C PRO A 307 33.91 -17.94 -25.88
N PRO A 308 33.15 -18.99 -26.25
CA PRO A 308 31.83 -19.34 -25.71
C PRO A 308 31.69 -19.30 -24.19
N PHE A 309 32.69 -19.83 -23.47
CA PHE A 309 32.73 -19.94 -22.01
C PHE A 309 32.97 -18.61 -21.28
N GLU A 310 33.40 -17.57 -22.00
CA GLU A 310 33.58 -16.21 -21.46
C GLU A 310 32.32 -15.36 -21.64
N SER A 311 31.27 -15.89 -22.27
CA SER A 311 29.98 -15.20 -22.36
C SER A 311 29.49 -14.88 -20.95
N SER A 312 29.13 -13.62 -20.76
CA SER A 312 28.81 -13.09 -19.45
C SER A 312 27.80 -11.97 -19.53
N PHE A 313 27.08 -11.78 -18.43
CA PHE A 313 26.42 -10.50 -18.21
C PHE A 313 27.48 -9.51 -17.74
N ALA A 314 27.71 -8.46 -18.54
CA ALA A 314 28.58 -7.36 -18.14
C ALA A 314 27.85 -6.51 -17.11
N LEU A 315 28.36 -6.55 -15.88
CA LEU A 315 27.94 -5.77 -14.74
C LEU A 315 28.99 -4.68 -14.50
N HIS A 316 28.68 -3.65 -13.72
CA HIS A 316 29.57 -2.51 -13.53
C HIS A 316 30.93 -2.87 -12.89
N ASP A 317 31.05 -4.03 -12.25
CA ASP A 317 32.24 -4.48 -11.53
C ASP A 317 32.84 -5.81 -12.02
N GLY A 318 32.36 -6.32 -13.15
CA GLY A 318 32.90 -7.52 -13.74
C GLY A 318 31.90 -8.29 -14.59
N HIS A 319 32.30 -9.52 -14.91
CA HIS A 319 31.58 -10.40 -15.82
C HIS A 319 30.90 -11.52 -15.03
N PHE A 320 29.57 -11.61 -15.08
CA PHE A 320 28.84 -12.78 -14.58
C PHE A 320 28.82 -13.86 -15.65
N THR A 321 29.86 -14.70 -15.64
CA THR A 321 30.12 -15.71 -16.67
C THR A 321 29.16 -16.89 -16.57
N ILE A 322 29.04 -17.65 -17.67
CA ILE A 322 28.36 -18.95 -17.70
C ILE A 322 28.84 -19.88 -16.58
N GLN A 323 30.14 -19.87 -16.26
CA GLN A 323 30.69 -20.69 -15.18
C GLN A 323 30.08 -20.32 -13.80
N CYS A 324 29.86 -19.02 -13.54
CA CYS A 324 29.19 -18.57 -12.32
C CYS A 324 27.70 -18.94 -12.33
N ILE A 325 27.04 -18.83 -13.50
CA ILE A 325 25.64 -19.24 -13.68
C ILE A 325 25.49 -20.72 -13.36
N MET A 326 26.31 -21.59 -13.97
CA MET A 326 26.26 -23.05 -13.75
C MET A 326 26.55 -23.49 -12.32
N GLY A 327 27.20 -22.64 -11.51
CA GLY A 327 27.42 -22.87 -10.07
C GLY A 327 26.21 -22.51 -9.19
N CYS A 328 25.16 -21.90 -9.74
CA CYS A 328 23.97 -21.51 -8.98
C CYS A 328 23.05 -22.71 -8.70
N ASP A 329 22.69 -22.92 -7.43
CA ASP A 329 21.68 -23.91 -7.02
C ASP A 329 20.32 -23.21 -6.78
N LEU A 330 19.48 -23.19 -7.83
CA LEU A 330 18.13 -22.65 -7.78
C LEU A 330 17.10 -23.77 -7.54
N LYS A 331 16.20 -23.58 -6.57
CA LYS A 331 15.10 -24.53 -6.33
C LYS A 331 13.90 -24.18 -7.21
N ASN A 332 13.58 -25.05 -8.19
CA ASN A 332 12.49 -24.88 -9.17
C ASN A 332 12.47 -23.53 -9.90
N PRO A 333 13.49 -23.21 -10.72
CA PRO A 333 13.39 -22.09 -11.63
C PRO A 333 12.34 -22.29 -12.72
N GLU A 334 11.41 -21.34 -12.88
CA GLU A 334 10.24 -21.41 -13.76
C GLU A 334 10.45 -20.52 -14.98
N PHE A 335 10.95 -19.29 -14.78
CA PHE A 335 10.95 -18.26 -15.82
C PHE A 335 12.15 -17.29 -15.77
N ALA A 336 12.82 -17.10 -16.91
CA ALA A 336 13.86 -16.08 -17.09
C ALA A 336 13.58 -15.19 -18.31
N TYR A 337 13.90 -13.90 -18.22
CA TYR A 337 13.81 -12.95 -19.33
C TYR A 337 15.16 -12.28 -19.55
N LEU A 338 15.84 -12.60 -20.64
CA LEU A 338 17.14 -12.05 -20.99
C LEU A 338 16.95 -11.00 -22.09
N SER A 339 17.20 -9.74 -21.76
CA SER A 339 17.18 -8.64 -22.74
C SER A 339 18.57 -8.08 -22.88
N ALA A 340 19.42 -8.74 -23.65
CA ALA A 340 20.76 -8.27 -23.95
C ALA A 340 21.17 -8.59 -25.39
N CYS A 341 22.16 -7.86 -25.89
CA CYS A 341 22.72 -8.09 -27.22
C CYS A 341 23.34 -9.50 -27.26
N HIS A 342 23.03 -10.31 -28.27
CA HIS A 342 23.64 -11.64 -28.49
C HIS A 342 23.42 -12.68 -27.37
N THR A 343 22.27 -12.69 -26.71
CA THR A 343 22.00 -13.68 -25.62
C THR A 343 21.76 -15.11 -26.11
N THR A 344 21.57 -15.28 -27.43
CA THR A 344 21.11 -16.53 -28.06
C THR A 344 21.84 -16.85 -29.37
N VAL A 345 22.95 -16.15 -29.68
CA VAL A 345 23.73 -16.37 -30.89
C VAL A 345 24.90 -17.30 -30.57
N GLY A 346 24.94 -18.47 -31.22
CA GLY A 346 26.11 -19.35 -31.22
C GLY A 346 27.22 -18.78 -32.11
N ASP A 347 28.46 -19.24 -31.92
CA ASP A 347 29.58 -18.82 -32.76
C ASP A 347 29.38 -19.28 -34.20
N VAL A 348 29.72 -18.43 -35.18
CA VAL A 348 29.56 -18.70 -36.62
C VAL A 348 30.44 -19.88 -37.06
N GLU A 349 31.52 -20.15 -36.32
CA GLU A 349 32.41 -21.28 -36.57
C GLU A 349 32.01 -22.57 -35.83
N SER A 350 31.06 -22.52 -34.87
CA SER A 350 30.64 -23.67 -34.05
C SER A 350 29.21 -23.51 -33.52
N PRO A 351 28.17 -23.51 -34.37
CA PRO A 351 26.79 -23.23 -33.95
C PRO A 351 26.22 -24.26 -32.97
N ASP A 352 26.74 -25.49 -32.94
CA ASP A 352 26.24 -26.61 -32.14
C ASP A 352 26.95 -26.78 -30.77
N GLU A 353 28.03 -26.04 -30.49
CA GLU A 353 28.90 -26.28 -29.31
C GLU A 353 28.93 -25.12 -28.28
N VAL A 354 28.14 -24.06 -28.50
CA VAL A 354 28.16 -22.86 -27.65
C VAL A 354 26.97 -22.84 -26.70
N ILE A 355 27.22 -22.99 -25.40
CA ILE A 355 26.23 -22.69 -24.35
C ILE A 355 26.01 -21.17 -24.36
N HIS A 356 25.04 -20.68 -25.12
CA HIS A 356 24.63 -19.27 -25.04
C HIS A 356 23.94 -18.98 -23.69
N LEU A 357 23.93 -17.72 -23.22
CA LEU A 357 23.42 -17.35 -21.89
C LEU A 357 22.01 -17.87 -21.59
N ALA A 358 21.14 -17.94 -22.61
CA ALA A 358 19.81 -18.51 -22.46
C ALA A 358 19.80 -20.04 -22.21
N ALA A 359 20.75 -20.77 -22.79
CA ALA A 359 20.95 -22.21 -22.52
C ALA A 359 21.54 -22.42 -21.13
N ALA A 360 22.44 -21.53 -20.68
CA ALA A 360 22.95 -21.58 -19.31
C ALA A 360 21.82 -21.43 -18.28
N MET A 361 20.82 -20.57 -18.57
CA MET A 361 19.60 -20.47 -17.74
C MET A 361 18.78 -21.75 -17.76
N GLN A 362 18.56 -22.37 -18.92
CA GLN A 362 17.88 -23.66 -18.98
C GLN A 362 18.65 -24.76 -18.23
N PHE A 363 19.98 -24.74 -18.29
CA PHE A 363 20.84 -25.71 -17.61
C PHE A 363 20.67 -25.67 -16.09
N ILE A 364 20.53 -24.47 -15.51
CA ILE A 364 20.24 -24.32 -14.07
C ILE A 364 18.75 -24.50 -13.73
N GLY A 365 17.95 -24.96 -14.69
CA GLY A 365 16.61 -25.49 -14.51
C GLY A 365 15.47 -24.56 -14.90
N PHE A 366 15.74 -23.37 -15.46
CA PHE A 366 14.67 -22.47 -15.92
C PHE A 366 13.83 -23.16 -17.02
N ARG A 367 12.55 -23.38 -16.74
CA ARG A 367 11.62 -24.07 -17.66
C ARG A 367 11.29 -23.24 -18.90
N SER A 368 11.34 -21.92 -18.77
CA SER A 368 11.00 -20.98 -19.82
C SER A 368 11.95 -19.79 -19.81
N VAL A 369 12.61 -19.53 -20.93
CA VAL A 369 13.60 -18.46 -21.08
C VAL A 369 13.26 -17.62 -22.30
N PHE A 370 13.08 -16.32 -22.13
CA PHE A 370 13.07 -15.38 -23.23
C PHE A 370 14.45 -14.80 -23.46
N GLY A 371 14.83 -14.63 -24.71
CA GLY A 371 16.12 -14.05 -25.10
C GLY A 371 15.99 -13.13 -26.30
N THR A 372 16.99 -12.27 -26.48
CA THR A 372 17.15 -11.46 -27.69
C THR A 372 18.39 -11.88 -28.46
N MET A 373 18.23 -12.16 -29.76
CA MET A 373 19.33 -12.55 -30.64
C MET A 373 20.31 -11.41 -30.89
N TRP A 374 19.83 -10.16 -31.00
CA TRP A 374 20.68 -9.00 -31.27
C TRP A 374 20.33 -7.84 -30.34
N ALA A 375 21.03 -6.71 -30.51
CA ALA A 375 20.75 -5.48 -29.77
C ALA A 375 19.32 -5.00 -30.06
N VAL A 376 18.58 -4.66 -29.00
CA VAL A 376 17.20 -4.16 -29.07
C VAL A 376 17.13 -2.72 -28.56
N ASN A 377 16.20 -1.94 -29.08
CA ASN A 377 15.99 -0.55 -28.68
C ASN A 377 15.34 -0.47 -27.29
N ASP A 378 15.87 0.40 -26.42
CA ASP A 378 15.38 0.60 -25.05
C ASP A 378 13.90 0.99 -24.98
N GLY A 379 13.46 1.93 -25.83
CA GLY A 379 12.08 2.43 -25.82
C GLY A 379 11.07 1.39 -26.26
N GLU A 380 11.46 0.51 -27.18
CA GLU A 380 10.61 -0.57 -27.72
C GLU A 380 10.62 -1.79 -26.80
N THR A 381 11.78 -2.11 -26.21
CA THR A 381 11.94 -3.20 -25.24
C THR A 381 11.03 -3.02 -24.03
N ASN A 382 10.86 -1.79 -23.55
CA ASN A 382 9.94 -1.49 -22.44
C ASN A 382 8.48 -1.81 -22.81
N LYS A 383 8.03 -1.41 -24.01
CA LYS A 383 6.67 -1.70 -24.50
C LYS A 383 6.43 -3.19 -24.68
N ILE A 384 7.41 -3.92 -25.22
CA ILE A 384 7.36 -5.37 -25.41
C ILE A 384 7.32 -6.06 -24.06
N THR A 385 8.20 -5.67 -23.14
CA THR A 385 8.26 -6.19 -21.77
C THR A 385 6.92 -6.04 -21.04
N SER A 386 6.40 -4.82 -20.98
CA SER A 386 5.17 -4.52 -20.26
C SER A 386 3.98 -5.31 -20.82
N THR A 387 3.96 -5.47 -22.14
CA THR A 387 2.89 -6.20 -22.83
C THR A 387 3.06 -7.70 -22.68
N LEU A 388 4.29 -8.20 -22.60
CA LEU A 388 4.60 -9.60 -22.32
C LEU A 388 4.14 -10.02 -20.93
N TYR A 389 4.48 -9.25 -19.90
CA TYR A 389 4.07 -9.56 -18.54
C TYR A 389 2.56 -9.56 -18.37
N LYS A 390 1.83 -8.66 -19.05
CA LYS A 390 0.35 -8.71 -19.10
C LYS A 390 -0.22 -10.03 -19.64
N HIS A 391 0.55 -10.77 -20.45
CA HIS A 391 0.11 -12.02 -21.06
C HIS A 391 0.68 -13.28 -20.36
N VAL A 392 1.82 -13.17 -19.68
CA VAL A 392 2.44 -14.27 -18.91
C VAL A 392 1.89 -14.35 -17.49
N VAL A 393 1.52 -13.22 -16.89
CA VAL A 393 0.88 -13.19 -15.57
C VAL A 393 -0.54 -13.71 -15.68
N ASP A 394 -0.86 -14.74 -14.92
CA ASP A 394 -2.17 -15.35 -14.88
C ASP A 394 -3.17 -14.54 -14.06
N ALA A 395 -4.41 -15.01 -13.98
CA ALA A 395 -5.45 -14.33 -13.24
C ALA A 395 -5.07 -14.12 -11.76
N SER A 396 -4.23 -14.97 -11.16
CA SER A 396 -3.79 -14.94 -9.76
C SER A 396 -2.59 -14.03 -9.50
N GLY A 397 -2.04 -13.34 -10.51
CA GLY A 397 -0.83 -12.52 -10.35
C GLY A 397 0.47 -13.32 -10.33
N ARG A 398 0.36 -14.65 -10.51
CA ARG A 398 1.52 -15.53 -10.67
C ARG A 398 1.94 -15.58 -12.13
N LEU A 399 3.22 -15.81 -12.36
CA LEU A 399 3.72 -16.05 -13.70
C LEU A 399 3.40 -17.47 -14.12
N ASP A 400 2.72 -17.60 -15.24
CA ASP A 400 2.45 -18.88 -15.88
C ASP A 400 3.48 -19.11 -17.00
N TYR A 401 4.58 -19.76 -16.63
CA TYR A 401 5.67 -20.06 -17.56
C TYR A 401 5.22 -20.94 -18.74
N THR A 402 4.16 -21.74 -18.58
CA THR A 402 3.62 -22.61 -19.65
C THR A 402 2.98 -21.81 -20.78
N ARG A 403 2.59 -20.56 -20.50
CA ARG A 403 2.01 -19.64 -21.49
C ARG A 403 3.03 -18.71 -22.11
N ALA A 404 4.31 -18.83 -21.77
CA ALA A 404 5.36 -17.94 -22.25
C ALA A 404 5.38 -17.83 -23.79
N ALA A 405 5.44 -18.95 -24.52
CA ALA A 405 5.44 -18.93 -25.99
C ALA A 405 4.20 -18.20 -26.57
N TYR A 406 3.02 -18.48 -26.03
CA TYR A 406 1.77 -17.82 -26.40
C TYR A 406 1.81 -16.32 -26.10
N ALA A 407 2.28 -15.96 -24.91
CA ALA A 407 2.35 -14.60 -24.44
C ALA A 407 3.29 -13.76 -25.29
N LEU A 408 4.44 -14.31 -25.69
CA LEU A 408 5.36 -13.63 -26.61
C LEU A 408 4.72 -13.42 -27.98
N ASN A 409 4.09 -14.46 -28.54
CA ASN A 409 3.41 -14.35 -29.83
C ASN A 409 2.30 -13.27 -29.81
N LYS A 410 1.48 -13.26 -28.77
CA LYS A 410 0.40 -12.29 -28.60
C LYS A 410 0.93 -10.87 -28.35
N THR A 411 2.01 -10.76 -27.58
CA THR A 411 2.69 -9.48 -27.34
C THR A 411 3.19 -8.88 -28.61
N MET A 412 3.94 -9.66 -29.41
CA MET A 412 4.44 -9.20 -30.69
C MET A 412 3.28 -8.66 -31.53
N ARG A 413 2.20 -9.43 -31.69
CA ARG A 413 1.00 -9.02 -32.46
C ARG A 413 0.25 -7.78 -31.94
N SER A 414 0.47 -7.37 -30.70
CA SER A 414 -0.27 -6.26 -30.08
C SER A 414 0.53 -4.97 -29.93
N VAL A 415 1.86 -5.05 -30.05
CA VAL A 415 2.74 -3.89 -29.99
C VAL A 415 3.04 -3.40 -31.41
N ASP A 416 2.83 -2.11 -31.66
CA ASP A 416 3.19 -1.46 -32.92
C ASP A 416 4.70 -1.17 -32.94
N ILE A 417 5.46 -2.14 -33.46
CA ILE A 417 6.92 -2.11 -33.57
C ILE A 417 7.36 -2.67 -34.93
N PRO A 418 8.50 -2.22 -35.47
CA PRO A 418 9.04 -2.72 -36.72
C PRO A 418 9.30 -4.24 -36.73
N LEU A 419 9.12 -4.89 -37.89
CA LEU A 419 9.28 -6.35 -38.03
C LEU A 419 10.72 -6.81 -37.76
N ASP A 420 11.71 -5.97 -38.02
CA ASP A 420 13.12 -6.20 -37.70
C ASP A 420 13.40 -6.20 -36.20
N GLN A 421 12.53 -5.61 -35.37
CA GLN A 421 12.58 -5.74 -33.91
C GLN A 421 11.86 -7.01 -33.43
N TRP A 422 10.79 -7.44 -34.12
CA TRP A 422 10.05 -8.67 -33.79
C TRP A 422 10.91 -9.92 -33.85
N ILE A 423 11.69 -10.07 -34.93
CA ILE A 423 12.49 -11.28 -35.20
C ILE A 423 13.62 -11.49 -34.18
N LEU A 424 13.91 -10.49 -33.36
CA LEU A 424 14.99 -10.52 -32.38
C LEU A 424 14.62 -11.31 -31.12
N TYR A 425 13.33 -11.39 -30.79
CA TYR A 425 12.87 -12.03 -29.57
C TYR A 425 12.58 -13.51 -29.80
N ILE A 426 13.24 -14.34 -28.99
CA ILE A 426 13.02 -15.78 -29.01
C ILE A 426 12.60 -16.29 -27.64
N HIS A 427 11.89 -17.42 -27.67
CA HIS A 427 11.52 -18.19 -26.49
C HIS A 427 12.21 -19.55 -26.57
N LEU A 428 12.79 -19.97 -25.45
CA LEU A 428 13.48 -21.24 -25.27
C LEU A 428 12.90 -21.91 -24.03
N GLY A 429 12.21 -23.06 -24.20
CA GLY A 429 11.61 -23.80 -23.09
C GLY A 429 10.26 -24.40 -23.43
N GLY A 430 9.71 -25.21 -22.53
CA GLY A 430 8.50 -26.02 -22.73
C GLY A 430 7.46 -25.87 -21.63
#